data_AF-X1CG53-F1
#
_entry.id   AF-X1CG53-F1
#
_cell.length_a   1.000
_cell.length_b   1.000
_cell.length_c   1.000
_cell.angle_alpha   90.00
_cell.angle_beta   90.00
_cell.angle_gamma   90.00
#
_symmetry.space_group_name_H-M   'P 1'
#
loop_
_entity.id
_entity.type
_entity.pdbx_description
1 polymer ?
#
loop_
_entity_poly.entity_id
_entity_poly.type
_entity_poly.pdbx_seq_one_letter_code
_entity_poly.pdbx_strand_id
1 'polypeptide(L)'
;KFVMPAGYVAGKMANLKGEEAFIDYTYIHFSGFSSTEDGSWSEELCQMFDLPLDKLPRIVSPWEIIGKLSSQAARDCGLITGIPIAAGAGDQMAGFLGVGLVEEGELIDVAGTASCFAGCISNFTPDLKTKTFLCFRSVIPGLWYLLAYINGGGQCLRWFRDQFAQDEKKEAKERGIDPYQVLNEKAEKIPPGSEGLIFIPHLGGRVCPYNPHVKGSWFGFGWKHTKSHFYRAILEGIAYEYAYYFAILKKLSPDLSFQKVRVIGGGARSPLWNQIKLM
;
A
#
# COMPACT_ATOMS: atom_id res chain seq x y z
N LYS A 1 -23.59 4.84 -15.78
CA LYS A 1 -22.13 5.06 -15.76
C LYS A 1 -21.48 3.88 -15.04
N PHE A 2 -20.26 3.50 -15.39
CA PHE A 2 -19.46 2.57 -14.59
C PHE A 2 -18.89 3.34 -13.40
N VAL A 3 -19.13 2.86 -12.17
CA VAL A 3 -18.76 3.59 -10.96
C VAL A 3 -18.10 2.66 -9.96
N MET A 4 -17.16 3.20 -9.19
CA MET A 4 -16.59 2.50 -8.05
C MET A 4 -17.61 2.45 -6.90
N PRO A 5 -17.54 1.43 -6.01
CA PRO A 5 -18.47 1.32 -4.88
C PRO A 5 -18.56 2.59 -4.03
N ALA A 6 -17.45 3.28 -3.79
CA ALA A 6 -17.43 4.55 -3.04
C ALA A 6 -18.27 5.63 -3.72
N GLY A 7 -18.06 5.88 -5.02
CA GLY A 7 -18.85 6.84 -5.80
C GLY A 7 -20.34 6.47 -5.88
N TYR A 8 -20.66 5.18 -5.96
CA TYR A 8 -22.05 4.70 -5.92
C TYR A 8 -22.72 4.99 -4.58
N VAL A 9 -22.08 4.62 -3.46
CA VAL A 9 -22.64 4.82 -2.12
C VAL A 9 -22.81 6.31 -1.83
N ALA A 10 -21.79 7.13 -2.08
CA ALA A 10 -21.86 8.58 -1.90
C ALA A 10 -22.94 9.21 -2.79
N GLY A 11 -23.03 8.78 -4.05
CA GLY A 11 -24.07 9.25 -4.97
C GLY A 11 -25.48 8.89 -4.50
N LYS A 12 -25.71 7.68 -3.97
CA LYS A 12 -26.99 7.28 -3.37
C LYS A 12 -27.33 8.11 -2.13
N MET A 13 -26.36 8.35 -1.26
CA MET A 13 -26.55 9.20 -0.07
C MET A 13 -26.93 10.63 -0.44
N ALA A 14 -26.43 11.14 -1.58
CA ALA A 14 -26.67 12.48 -2.11
C ALA A 14 -27.83 12.58 -3.13
N ASN A 15 -28.54 11.48 -3.42
CA ASN A 15 -29.55 11.41 -4.49
C ASN A 15 -29.06 11.84 -5.89
N LEU A 16 -27.79 11.56 -6.21
CA LEU A 16 -27.24 11.85 -7.54
C LEU A 16 -27.86 10.96 -8.62
N LYS A 17 -28.11 11.56 -9.80
CA LYS A 17 -28.49 10.84 -11.01
C LYS A 17 -27.29 10.12 -11.62
N GLY A 18 -27.59 9.21 -12.54
CA GLY A 18 -26.55 8.47 -13.28
C GLY A 18 -25.60 9.40 -14.05
N GLU A 19 -26.11 10.50 -14.62
CA GLU A 19 -25.28 11.48 -15.34
C GLU A 19 -24.29 12.22 -14.43
N GLU A 20 -24.62 12.33 -13.13
CA GLU A 20 -23.83 13.05 -12.12
C GLU A 20 -22.77 12.16 -11.45
N ALA A 21 -22.68 10.88 -11.84
CA ALA A 21 -21.72 9.95 -11.29
C ALA A 21 -20.28 10.47 -11.38
N PHE A 22 -19.48 10.16 -10.35
CA PHE A 22 -18.13 10.68 -10.21
C PHE A 22 -17.13 9.59 -9.81
N ILE A 23 -15.85 9.89 -10.00
CA ILE A 23 -14.70 9.17 -9.49
C ILE A 23 -13.66 10.18 -9.02
N ASP A 24 -13.01 9.93 -7.88
CA ASP A 24 -11.93 10.79 -7.42
C ASP A 24 -10.61 10.47 -8.14
N TYR A 25 -9.84 11.51 -8.46
CA TYR A 25 -8.61 11.39 -9.24
C TYR A 25 -7.53 10.52 -8.56
N THR A 26 -7.59 10.26 -7.25
CA THR A 26 -6.49 9.59 -6.55
C THR A 26 -6.41 8.09 -6.87
N TYR A 27 -7.46 7.53 -7.47
CA TYR A 27 -7.54 6.11 -7.85
C TYR A 27 -8.01 5.87 -9.29
N ILE A 28 -8.00 6.89 -10.16
CA ILE A 28 -8.41 6.73 -11.58
C ILE A 28 -7.53 5.76 -12.36
N HIS A 29 -6.24 5.66 -12.02
CA HIS A 29 -5.27 4.80 -12.69
C HIS A 29 -5.66 3.31 -12.64
N PHE A 30 -6.42 2.88 -11.61
CA PHE A 30 -6.94 1.51 -11.53
C PHE A 30 -8.00 1.19 -12.59
N SER A 31 -8.56 2.20 -13.26
CA SER A 31 -9.45 1.97 -14.39
C SER A 31 -8.73 1.36 -15.59
N GLY A 32 -7.44 1.67 -15.77
CA GLY A 32 -6.70 1.36 -17.01
C GLY A 32 -7.06 2.23 -18.21
N PHE A 33 -7.91 3.26 -18.05
CA PHE A 33 -8.43 4.11 -19.14
C PHE A 33 -8.19 5.61 -18.91
N SER A 34 -7.35 5.99 -17.94
CA SER A 34 -7.10 7.39 -17.59
C SER A 34 -5.65 7.81 -17.83
N SER A 35 -5.45 9.06 -18.24
CA SER A 35 -4.16 9.72 -18.07
C SER A 35 -3.99 10.09 -16.60
N THR A 36 -2.99 9.49 -15.95
CA THR A 36 -2.74 9.71 -14.52
C THR A 36 -2.19 11.11 -14.26
N GLU A 37 -1.36 11.61 -15.18
CA GLU A 37 -0.78 12.96 -15.11
C GLU A 37 -1.85 14.04 -15.29
N ASP A 38 -2.63 13.93 -16.38
CA ASP A 38 -3.63 14.94 -16.74
C ASP A 38 -4.87 14.89 -15.84
N GLY A 39 -5.10 13.77 -15.14
CA GLY A 39 -6.30 13.59 -14.33
C GLY A 39 -7.57 13.47 -15.18
N SER A 40 -7.46 12.93 -16.39
CA SER A 40 -8.54 12.83 -17.38
C SER A 40 -8.70 11.41 -17.92
N TRP A 41 -9.84 11.13 -18.54
CA TRP A 41 -10.00 9.90 -19.32
C TRP A 41 -9.16 9.99 -20.59
N SER A 42 -8.44 8.91 -20.92
CA SER A 42 -7.68 8.81 -22.16
C SER A 42 -8.62 8.41 -23.29
N GLU A 43 -8.87 9.33 -24.22
CA GLU A 43 -9.68 9.05 -25.40
C GLU A 43 -9.07 7.94 -26.26
N GLU A 44 -7.74 7.92 -26.40
CA GLU A 44 -7.00 6.89 -27.12
C GLU A 44 -7.24 5.50 -26.53
N LEU A 45 -7.06 5.33 -25.21
CA LEU A 45 -7.31 4.04 -24.55
C LEU A 45 -8.78 3.64 -24.64
N CYS A 46 -9.70 4.60 -24.49
CA CYS A 46 -11.13 4.31 -24.62
C CYS A 46 -11.49 3.85 -26.04
N GLN A 47 -10.97 4.52 -27.07
CA GLN A 47 -11.18 4.13 -28.47
C GLN A 47 -10.58 2.76 -28.79
N MET A 48 -9.38 2.46 -28.29
CA MET A 48 -8.70 1.19 -28.54
C MET A 48 -9.46 -0.03 -28.02
N PHE A 49 -10.30 0.15 -26.98
CA PHE A 49 -11.10 -0.90 -26.38
C PHE A 49 -12.62 -0.71 -26.56
N ASP A 50 -13.03 0.14 -27.50
CA ASP A 50 -14.45 0.43 -27.79
C ASP A 50 -15.26 0.85 -26.55
N LEU A 51 -14.64 1.55 -25.60
CA LEU A 51 -15.27 2.03 -24.38
C LEU A 51 -15.91 3.41 -24.61
N PRO A 52 -17.24 3.53 -24.52
CA PRO A 52 -17.89 4.82 -24.72
C PRO A 52 -17.60 5.77 -23.54
N LEU A 53 -17.04 6.95 -23.84
CA LEU A 53 -16.73 7.98 -22.83
C LEU A 53 -17.98 8.42 -22.03
N ASP A 54 -19.16 8.38 -22.64
CA ASP A 54 -20.43 8.69 -21.98
C ASP A 54 -20.81 7.65 -20.91
N LYS A 55 -20.14 6.51 -20.80
CA LYS A 55 -20.30 5.55 -19.70
C LYS A 55 -19.35 5.80 -18.54
N LEU A 56 -18.30 6.59 -18.73
CA LEU A 56 -17.35 6.93 -17.68
C LEU A 56 -17.88 8.08 -16.79
N PRO A 57 -17.63 8.01 -15.47
CA PRO A 57 -18.06 9.04 -14.53
C PRO A 57 -17.17 10.29 -14.66
N ARG A 58 -17.62 11.43 -14.13
CA ARG A 58 -16.78 12.64 -14.09
C ARG A 58 -15.60 12.42 -13.12
N ILE A 59 -14.40 12.88 -13.48
CA ILE A 59 -13.27 12.86 -12.55
C ILE A 59 -13.32 14.12 -11.69
N VAL A 60 -13.21 13.97 -10.37
CA VAL A 60 -13.31 15.07 -9.39
C VAL A 60 -12.11 15.10 -8.46
N SER A 61 -11.95 16.21 -7.75
CA SER A 61 -11.00 16.31 -6.64
C SER A 61 -11.56 15.66 -5.36
N PRO A 62 -10.69 15.14 -4.47
CA PRO A 62 -11.13 14.49 -3.22
C PRO A 62 -12.02 15.36 -2.32
N TRP A 63 -11.76 16.68 -2.32
CA TRP A 63 -12.48 17.66 -1.49
C TRP A 63 -13.69 18.27 -2.19
N GLU A 64 -13.97 17.90 -3.45
CA GLU A 64 -15.15 18.39 -4.15
C GLU A 64 -16.42 17.93 -3.42
N ILE A 65 -17.33 18.87 -3.18
CA ILE A 65 -18.64 18.54 -2.60
C ILE A 65 -19.52 17.97 -3.71
N ILE A 66 -19.74 16.66 -3.67
CA ILE A 66 -20.52 15.95 -4.70
C ILE A 66 -22.03 16.15 -4.53
N GLY A 67 -22.45 16.62 -3.36
CA GLY A 67 -23.85 16.83 -3.01
C GLY A 67 -24.02 17.00 -1.50
N LYS A 68 -25.28 16.88 -1.05
CA LYS A 68 -25.64 16.98 0.36
C LYS A 68 -26.37 15.72 0.79
N LEU A 69 -26.16 15.31 2.04
CA LEU A 69 -26.79 14.13 2.61
C LEU A 69 -28.33 14.25 2.53
N SER A 70 -28.97 13.31 1.85
CA SER A 70 -30.42 13.26 1.72
C SER A 70 -31.11 13.01 3.06
N SER A 71 -32.39 13.37 3.18
CA SER A 71 -33.15 13.09 4.41
C SER A 71 -33.27 11.60 4.71
N GLN A 72 -33.28 10.74 3.69
CA GLN A 72 -33.32 9.29 3.88
C GLN A 72 -31.98 8.79 4.44
N ALA A 73 -30.87 9.10 3.77
CA ALA A 73 -29.55 8.68 4.24
C ALA A 73 -29.20 9.26 5.62
N ALA A 74 -29.63 10.50 5.91
CA ALA A 74 -29.48 11.11 7.23
C ALA A 74 -30.18 10.30 8.33
N ARG A 75 -31.41 9.81 8.09
CA ARG A 75 -32.11 8.93 9.03
C ARG A 75 -31.40 7.59 9.20
N ASP A 76 -30.97 6.97 8.11
CA ASP A 76 -30.35 5.64 8.13
C ASP A 76 -28.99 5.64 8.84
N CYS A 77 -28.26 6.75 8.76
CA CYS A 77 -26.94 6.91 9.40
C CYS A 77 -26.99 7.63 10.77
N GLY A 78 -28.14 8.13 11.21
CA GLY A 78 -28.25 8.93 12.43
C GLY A 78 -27.55 10.30 12.36
N LEU A 79 -27.56 10.93 11.17
CA LEU A 79 -26.88 12.20 10.87
C LEU A 79 -27.87 13.31 10.54
N ILE A 80 -27.35 14.54 10.38
CA ILE A 80 -28.15 15.72 10.04
C ILE A 80 -28.36 15.77 8.52
N THR A 81 -29.61 16.01 8.10
CA THR A 81 -29.94 16.22 6.69
C THR A 81 -29.19 17.44 6.16
N GLY A 82 -28.65 17.36 4.94
CA GLY A 82 -28.02 18.49 4.26
C GLY A 82 -26.53 18.66 4.53
N ILE A 83 -25.90 17.82 5.37
CA ILE A 83 -24.44 17.81 5.56
C ILE A 83 -23.75 17.62 4.19
N PRO A 84 -22.75 18.45 3.85
CA PRO A 84 -21.98 18.28 2.62
C PRO A 84 -21.28 16.92 2.57
N ILE A 85 -21.31 16.27 1.40
CA ILE A 85 -20.57 15.04 1.14
C ILE A 85 -19.41 15.38 0.20
N ALA A 86 -18.18 15.16 0.67
CA ALA A 86 -16.99 15.24 -0.18
C ALA A 86 -16.85 13.96 -1.05
N ALA A 87 -16.21 14.07 -2.21
CA ALA A 87 -15.94 12.94 -3.09
C ALA A 87 -15.15 11.82 -2.39
N GLY A 88 -14.25 12.21 -1.48
CA GLY A 88 -13.36 11.30 -0.77
C GLY A 88 -12.15 10.90 -1.63
N ALA A 89 -11.29 10.06 -1.06
CA ALA A 89 -10.08 9.58 -1.70
C ALA A 89 -10.03 8.05 -1.69
N GLY A 90 -9.16 7.47 -2.51
CA GLY A 90 -8.83 6.05 -2.44
C GLY A 90 -8.28 5.70 -1.05
N ASP A 91 -8.56 4.49 -0.57
CA ASP A 91 -8.21 4.04 0.78
C ASP A 91 -6.73 4.27 1.15
N GLN A 92 -5.82 3.97 0.22
CA GLN A 92 -4.39 4.14 0.40
C GLN A 92 -4.01 5.62 0.54
N MET A 93 -4.61 6.48 -0.28
CA MET A 93 -4.34 7.93 -0.33
C MET A 93 -4.98 8.65 0.86
N ALA A 94 -6.18 8.23 1.28
CA ALA A 94 -6.81 8.65 2.52
C ALA A 94 -5.96 8.21 3.74
N GLY A 95 -5.41 7.00 3.71
CA GLY A 95 -4.50 6.50 4.74
C GLY A 95 -3.21 7.33 4.84
N PHE A 96 -2.62 7.70 3.69
CA PHE A 96 -1.42 8.55 3.63
C PHE A 96 -1.70 9.95 4.18
N LEU A 97 -2.82 10.56 3.79
CA LEU A 97 -3.27 11.82 4.37
C LEU A 97 -3.49 11.71 5.90
N GLY A 98 -4.15 10.63 6.35
CA GLY A 98 -4.46 10.42 7.77
C GLY A 98 -3.25 10.28 8.68
N VAL A 99 -2.10 9.86 8.15
CA VAL A 99 -0.82 9.79 8.90
C VAL A 99 0.04 11.05 8.74
N GLY A 100 -0.46 12.04 8.00
CA GLY A 100 0.25 13.28 7.70
C GLY A 100 1.44 13.08 6.78
N LEU A 101 1.31 12.23 5.75
CA LEU A 101 2.27 12.11 4.65
C LEU A 101 1.95 13.17 3.59
N VAL A 102 2.24 14.43 3.89
CA VAL A 102 1.71 15.61 3.16
C VAL A 102 2.80 16.54 2.65
N GLU A 103 4.07 16.18 2.80
CA GLU A 103 5.21 16.96 2.31
C GLU A 103 6.11 16.09 1.41
N GLU A 104 6.79 16.72 0.46
CA GLU A 104 7.76 16.02 -0.39
C GLU A 104 8.95 15.49 0.44
N GLY A 105 9.54 14.37 0.02
CA GLY A 105 10.64 13.74 0.75
C GLY A 105 10.20 12.92 1.98
N GLU A 106 8.91 12.87 2.28
CA GLU A 106 8.41 11.98 3.31
C GLU A 106 8.23 10.54 2.78
N LEU A 107 8.57 9.56 3.62
CA LEU A 107 8.41 8.15 3.33
C LEU A 107 7.33 7.52 4.22
N ILE A 108 6.71 6.47 3.71
CA ILE A 108 5.82 5.60 4.49
C ILE A 108 6.12 4.13 4.25
N ASP A 109 6.06 3.38 5.34
CA ASP A 109 6.00 1.93 5.36
C ASP A 109 4.65 1.47 5.92
N VAL A 110 3.87 0.83 5.08
CA VAL A 110 2.63 0.15 5.48
C VAL A 110 2.97 -1.31 5.74
N ALA A 111 3.29 -1.63 6.99
CA ALA A 111 3.61 -2.98 7.44
C ALA A 111 2.31 -3.78 7.72
N GLY A 112 1.55 -4.04 6.65
CA GLY A 112 0.28 -4.76 6.65
C GLY A 112 0.39 -6.20 6.13
N THR A 113 -0.75 -6.74 5.67
CA THR A 113 -0.79 -8.04 4.98
C THR A 113 0.11 -8.02 3.74
N ALA A 114 -0.07 -6.99 2.91
CA ALA A 114 0.94 -6.53 1.97
C ALA A 114 1.88 -5.56 2.69
N SER A 115 3.15 -5.54 2.28
CA SER A 115 4.14 -4.57 2.74
C SER A 115 4.29 -3.51 1.66
N CYS A 116 3.80 -2.30 1.91
CA CYS A 116 3.89 -1.19 0.95
C CYS A 116 4.93 -0.18 1.41
N PHE A 117 5.76 0.27 0.46
CA PHE A 117 6.71 1.35 0.63
C PHE A 117 6.32 2.47 -0.34
N ALA A 118 6.16 3.69 0.17
CA ALA A 118 5.91 4.83 -0.70
C ALA A 118 6.71 6.07 -0.31
N GLY A 119 7.07 6.86 -1.32
CA GLY A 119 7.68 8.18 -1.16
C GLY A 119 6.80 9.27 -1.76
N CYS A 120 6.68 10.38 -1.03
CA CYS A 120 5.99 11.59 -1.48
C CYS A 120 6.93 12.46 -2.34
N ILE A 121 6.47 12.86 -3.51
CA ILE A 121 7.21 13.67 -4.49
C ILE A 121 6.30 14.78 -5.05
N SER A 122 6.88 15.81 -5.66
CA SER A 122 6.17 17.01 -6.15
C SER A 122 5.92 17.04 -7.67
N ASN A 123 6.28 15.97 -8.40
CA ASN A 123 6.11 15.88 -9.85
C ASN A 123 5.60 14.49 -10.25
N PHE A 124 4.90 14.40 -11.38
CA PHE A 124 4.57 13.10 -11.97
C PHE A 124 5.87 12.45 -12.48
N THR A 125 6.24 11.30 -11.92
CA THR A 125 7.53 10.64 -12.23
C THR A 125 7.34 9.12 -12.32
N PRO A 126 6.74 8.61 -13.41
CA PRO A 126 6.51 7.18 -13.55
C PRO A 126 7.82 6.39 -13.69
N ASP A 127 7.89 5.21 -13.06
CA ASP A 127 9.03 4.30 -13.20
C ASP A 127 8.92 3.45 -14.48
N LEU A 128 9.37 4.02 -15.59
CA LEU A 128 9.34 3.33 -16.88
C LEU A 128 10.47 2.30 -17.05
N LYS A 129 11.55 2.43 -16.26
CA LYS A 129 12.77 1.62 -16.43
C LYS A 129 12.67 0.30 -15.67
N THR A 130 12.37 0.34 -14.37
CA THR A 130 12.34 -0.88 -13.55
C THR A 130 10.92 -1.42 -13.37
N LYS A 131 9.90 -0.57 -13.60
CA LYS A 131 8.48 -0.91 -13.45
C LYS A 131 8.15 -1.44 -12.06
N THR A 132 8.87 -0.95 -11.06
CA THR A 132 8.74 -1.33 -9.65
C THR A 132 7.75 -0.41 -8.94
N PHE A 133 7.76 0.88 -9.28
CA PHE A 133 6.87 1.87 -8.69
C PHE A 133 5.66 2.17 -9.58
N LEU A 134 4.52 2.29 -8.91
CA LEU A 134 3.31 2.89 -9.43
C LEU A 134 3.25 4.35 -8.95
N CYS A 135 2.87 5.28 -9.83
CA CYS A 135 2.78 6.71 -9.53
C CYS A 135 1.31 7.10 -9.29
N PHE A 136 1.03 7.58 -8.08
CA PHE A 136 -0.32 7.93 -7.61
C PHE A 136 -0.42 9.43 -7.40
N ARG A 137 -1.59 9.98 -7.71
CA ARG A 137 -1.90 11.38 -7.41
C ARG A 137 -2.26 11.52 -5.94
N SER A 138 -1.66 12.47 -5.23
CA SER A 138 -1.96 12.72 -3.82
C SER A 138 -3.29 13.46 -3.65
N VAL A 139 -3.89 13.30 -2.47
CA VAL A 139 -4.97 14.19 -2.03
C VAL A 139 -4.49 15.64 -1.96
N ILE A 140 -3.22 15.91 -1.69
CA ILE A 140 -2.69 17.28 -1.68
C ILE A 140 -2.34 17.70 -3.12
N PRO A 141 -2.88 18.82 -3.63
CA PRO A 141 -2.54 19.32 -4.97
C PRO A 141 -1.03 19.46 -5.18
N GLY A 142 -0.55 19.01 -6.35
CA GLY A 142 0.86 19.09 -6.71
C GLY A 142 1.72 17.96 -6.14
N LEU A 143 1.21 17.16 -5.20
CA LEU A 143 1.94 16.01 -4.67
C LEU A 143 1.53 14.70 -5.35
N TRP A 144 2.48 13.78 -5.38
CA TRP A 144 2.37 12.45 -5.93
C TRP A 144 3.04 11.45 -4.99
N TYR A 145 2.66 10.19 -5.10
CA TYR A 145 3.31 9.11 -4.39
C TYR A 145 3.86 8.08 -5.36
N LEU A 146 5.12 7.71 -5.18
CA LEU A 146 5.68 6.51 -5.78
C LEU A 146 5.52 5.38 -4.79
N LEU A 147 4.62 4.44 -5.09
CA LEU A 147 4.33 3.29 -4.24
C LEU A 147 4.80 1.99 -4.91
N ALA A 148 5.58 1.22 -4.15
CA ALA A 148 5.98 -0.15 -4.44
C ALA A 148 5.48 -1.05 -3.31
N TYR A 149 5.23 -2.32 -3.59
CA TYR A 149 4.73 -3.23 -2.55
C TYR A 149 5.06 -4.69 -2.82
N ILE A 150 5.11 -5.43 -1.71
CA ILE A 150 5.18 -6.88 -1.67
C ILE A 150 3.79 -7.40 -1.31
N ASN A 151 3.12 -8.07 -2.25
CA ASN A 151 1.73 -8.53 -2.09
C ASN A 151 1.52 -9.35 -0.79
N GLY A 152 2.52 -10.11 -0.37
CA GLY A 152 2.45 -11.00 0.78
C GLY A 152 3.41 -10.67 1.93
N GLY A 153 3.84 -9.42 2.12
CA GLY A 153 4.84 -9.06 3.15
C GLY A 153 4.52 -9.60 4.56
N GLY A 154 3.53 -9.05 5.25
CA GLY A 154 3.06 -9.59 6.54
C GLY A 154 2.40 -10.97 6.42
N GLN A 155 1.89 -11.32 5.23
CA GLN A 155 1.36 -12.66 4.97
C GLN A 155 2.44 -13.76 5.08
N CYS A 156 3.69 -13.48 4.68
CA CYS A 156 4.82 -14.40 4.85
C CYS A 156 5.06 -14.72 6.33
N LEU A 157 5.03 -13.69 7.18
CA LEU A 157 5.18 -13.85 8.64
C LEU A 157 4.03 -14.65 9.24
N ARG A 158 2.79 -14.36 8.80
CA ARG A 158 1.61 -15.12 9.22
C ARG A 158 1.69 -16.58 8.81
N TRP A 159 2.03 -16.84 7.56
CA TRP A 159 2.20 -18.19 7.03
C TRP A 159 3.28 -18.95 7.82
N PHE A 160 4.43 -18.32 8.08
CA PHE A 160 5.49 -18.94 8.86
C PHE A 160 5.04 -19.28 10.29
N ARG A 161 4.38 -18.31 10.95
CA ARG A 161 3.82 -18.50 12.29
C ARG A 161 2.85 -19.68 12.33
N ASP A 162 1.94 -19.77 11.36
CA ASP A 162 0.89 -20.78 11.37
C ASP A 162 1.39 -22.16 10.95
N GLN A 163 2.40 -22.25 10.09
CA GLN A 163 2.92 -23.53 9.58
C GLN A 163 4.08 -24.10 10.42
N PHE A 164 4.92 -23.26 11.03
CA PHE A 164 6.17 -23.70 11.66
C PHE A 164 6.34 -23.29 13.13
N ALA A 165 5.55 -22.34 13.65
CA ALA A 165 5.80 -21.74 14.96
C ALA A 165 4.86 -22.24 16.08
N GLN A 166 4.61 -23.56 16.12
CA GLN A 166 3.62 -24.16 17.02
C GLN A 166 4.06 -24.05 18.49
N ASP A 167 5.36 -24.23 18.74
CA ASP A 167 5.94 -24.06 20.07
C ASP A 167 5.88 -22.61 20.53
N GLU A 168 6.17 -21.65 19.65
CA GLU A 168 6.09 -20.21 19.96
C GLU A 168 4.64 -19.78 20.21
N LYS A 169 3.67 -20.36 19.50
CA LYS A 169 2.24 -20.12 19.76
C LYS A 169 1.83 -20.65 21.14
N LYS A 170 2.33 -21.81 21.54
CA LYS A 170 2.10 -22.37 22.87
C LYS A 170 2.73 -21.50 23.96
N GLU A 171 4.01 -21.15 23.79
CA GLU A 171 4.75 -20.28 24.70
C GLU A 171 4.07 -18.91 24.85
N ALA A 172 3.62 -18.30 23.75
CA ALA A 172 2.91 -17.04 23.76
C ALA A 172 1.56 -17.13 24.50
N LYS A 173 0.84 -18.25 24.35
CA LYS A 173 -0.41 -18.50 25.09
C LYS A 173 -0.15 -18.63 26.59
N GLU A 174 0.90 -19.34 26.99
CA GLU A 174 1.31 -19.47 28.40
C GLU A 174 1.72 -18.13 29.01
N ARG A 175 2.37 -17.26 28.22
CA ARG A 175 2.81 -15.92 28.62
C ARG A 175 1.72 -14.84 28.49
N GLY A 176 0.59 -15.13 27.84
CA GLY A 176 -0.48 -14.16 27.58
C GLY A 176 -0.10 -13.03 26.60
N ILE A 177 0.80 -13.30 25.65
CA ILE A 177 1.30 -12.31 24.67
C ILE A 177 1.02 -12.74 23.23
N ASP A 178 1.28 -11.84 22.28
CA ASP A 178 1.18 -12.16 20.85
C ASP A 178 2.32 -13.10 20.41
N PRO A 179 2.05 -14.18 19.64
CA PRO A 179 3.08 -15.10 19.15
C PRO A 179 4.23 -14.46 18.37
N TYR A 180 3.98 -13.34 17.69
CA TYR A 180 5.03 -12.59 17.01
C TYR A 180 6.03 -11.96 17.98
N GLN A 181 5.65 -11.67 19.24
CA GLN A 181 6.60 -11.18 20.24
C GLN A 181 7.63 -12.26 20.58
N VAL A 182 7.19 -13.50 20.81
CA VAL A 182 8.08 -14.64 21.05
C VAL A 182 9.02 -14.88 19.85
N LEU A 183 8.47 -14.85 18.63
CA LEU A 183 9.27 -14.99 17.40
C LEU A 183 10.31 -13.88 17.26
N ASN A 184 9.93 -12.63 17.56
CA ASN A 184 10.84 -11.48 17.51
C ASN A 184 11.95 -11.60 18.56
N GLU A 185 11.65 -11.93 19.81
CA GLU A 185 12.64 -12.13 20.89
C GLU A 185 13.68 -13.21 20.52
N LYS A 186 13.25 -14.29 19.87
CA LYS A 186 14.16 -15.35 19.41
C LYS A 186 14.99 -14.91 18.20
N ALA A 187 14.40 -14.17 17.27
CA ALA A 187 15.11 -13.66 16.09
C ALA A 187 16.09 -12.53 16.41
N GLU A 188 15.84 -11.73 17.45
CA GLU A 188 16.72 -10.65 17.89
C GLU A 188 18.13 -11.17 18.25
N LYS A 189 18.21 -12.40 18.77
CA LYS A 189 19.46 -13.09 19.14
C LYS A 189 20.29 -13.56 17.94
N ILE A 190 19.71 -13.59 16.74
CA ILE A 190 20.42 -13.96 15.51
C ILE A 190 21.16 -12.71 15.00
N PRO A 191 22.41 -12.79 14.50
CA PRO A 191 23.10 -11.62 13.96
C PRO A 191 22.43 -11.10 12.66
N PRO A 192 22.62 -9.81 12.30
CA PRO A 192 22.21 -9.29 11.00
C PRO A 192 22.73 -10.13 9.82
N GLY A 193 21.87 -10.32 8.81
CA GLY A 193 22.14 -11.16 7.64
C GLY A 193 21.84 -12.63 7.86
N SER A 194 21.22 -13.00 8.99
CA SER A 194 20.76 -14.34 9.31
C SER A 194 21.83 -15.43 9.07
N GLU A 195 23.09 -15.10 9.34
CA GLU A 195 24.27 -15.92 9.09
C GLU A 195 24.44 -16.45 7.64
N GLY A 196 23.92 -15.72 6.66
CA GLY A 196 23.97 -16.04 5.23
C GLY A 196 22.67 -16.63 4.68
N LEU A 197 21.64 -16.79 5.52
CA LEU A 197 20.32 -17.24 5.08
C LEU A 197 19.53 -16.09 4.45
N ILE A 198 19.21 -16.22 3.16
CA ILE A 198 18.45 -15.21 2.41
C ILE A 198 17.05 -15.75 2.12
N PHE A 199 16.04 -14.89 2.23
CA PHE A 199 14.67 -15.20 1.83
C PHE A 199 14.15 -14.25 0.75
N ILE A 200 13.47 -14.81 -0.26
CA ILE A 200 12.77 -14.04 -1.31
C ILE A 200 11.27 -13.96 -0.94
N PRO A 201 10.72 -12.77 -0.63
CA PRO A 201 9.40 -12.64 0.00
C PRO A 201 8.20 -12.64 -0.98
N HIS A 202 8.32 -13.33 -2.12
CA HIS A 202 7.30 -13.34 -3.19
C HIS A 202 6.55 -14.68 -3.28
N LEU A 203 5.97 -15.15 -2.16
CA LEU A 203 5.23 -16.43 -2.10
C LEU A 203 4.08 -16.48 -3.11
N GLY A 204 3.35 -15.38 -3.25
CA GLY A 204 2.23 -15.22 -4.18
C GLY A 204 2.63 -14.74 -5.58
N GLY A 205 3.92 -14.67 -5.91
CA GLY A 205 4.41 -13.95 -7.09
C GLY A 205 4.66 -12.46 -6.82
N ARG A 206 5.30 -11.80 -7.78
CA ARG A 206 5.63 -10.37 -7.75
C ARG A 206 4.68 -9.58 -8.63
N VAL A 207 4.14 -8.47 -8.12
CA VAL A 207 3.21 -7.62 -8.88
C VAL A 207 3.95 -6.57 -9.72
N CYS A 208 4.96 -5.91 -9.14
CA CYS A 208 5.75 -4.88 -9.82
C CYS A 208 7.26 -5.14 -9.60
N PRO A 209 8.07 -5.31 -10.67
CA PRO A 209 7.63 -5.65 -12.03
C PRO A 209 6.86 -6.98 -12.05
N TYR A 210 5.89 -7.09 -12.94
CA TYR A 210 4.99 -8.25 -13.00
C TYR A 210 5.75 -9.53 -13.30
N ASN A 211 5.72 -10.45 -12.32
CA ASN A 211 6.21 -11.80 -12.50
C ASN A 211 5.46 -12.75 -11.53
N PRO A 212 4.38 -13.39 -11.99
CA PRO A 212 3.57 -14.28 -11.15
C PRO A 212 4.26 -15.62 -10.85
N HIS A 213 5.34 -15.92 -11.58
CA HIS A 213 6.07 -17.18 -11.47
C HIS A 213 7.14 -17.18 -10.38
N VAL A 214 7.55 -16.00 -9.86
CA VAL A 214 8.43 -15.95 -8.69
C VAL A 214 7.73 -16.62 -7.50
N LYS A 215 8.49 -17.41 -6.73
CA LYS A 215 8.00 -18.06 -5.52
C LYS A 215 8.95 -17.82 -4.36
N GLY A 216 8.39 -17.91 -3.16
CA GLY A 216 9.13 -17.86 -1.91
C GLY A 216 10.25 -18.88 -1.88
N SER A 217 11.45 -18.44 -1.55
CA SER A 217 12.64 -19.30 -1.56
C SER A 217 13.60 -18.90 -0.45
N TRP A 218 14.15 -19.88 0.27
CA TRP A 218 15.30 -19.69 1.14
C TRP A 218 16.56 -20.20 0.45
N PHE A 219 17.65 -19.43 0.55
CA PHE A 219 18.96 -19.78 0.01
C PHE A 219 20.02 -19.69 1.09
N GLY A 220 21.03 -20.58 1.03
CA GLY A 220 22.19 -20.52 1.92
C GLY A 220 22.03 -21.22 3.28
N PHE A 221 20.99 -22.02 3.49
CA PHE A 221 20.84 -22.75 4.75
C PHE A 221 21.81 -23.92 4.88
N GLY A 222 22.13 -24.27 6.12
CA GLY A 222 23.05 -25.31 6.55
C GLY A 222 22.86 -25.60 8.04
N TRP A 223 23.62 -26.55 8.60
CA TRP A 223 23.37 -27.15 9.93
C TRP A 223 23.26 -26.19 11.12
N LYS A 224 23.84 -24.99 11.02
CA LYS A 224 23.80 -23.95 12.07
C LYS A 224 22.45 -23.21 12.18
N HIS A 225 21.66 -23.21 11.11
CA HIS A 225 20.44 -22.40 11.06
C HIS A 225 19.30 -23.05 11.83
N THR A 226 18.61 -22.24 12.61
CA THR A 226 17.45 -22.64 13.43
C THR A 226 16.18 -21.99 12.90
N LYS A 227 15.01 -22.40 13.41
CA LYS A 227 13.71 -21.77 13.11
C LYS A 227 13.74 -20.23 13.25
N SER A 228 14.50 -19.71 14.21
CA SER A 228 14.69 -18.27 14.43
C SER A 228 15.45 -17.58 13.29
N HIS A 229 16.41 -18.26 12.66
CA HIS A 229 17.09 -17.75 11.47
C HIS A 229 16.13 -17.64 10.30
N PHE A 230 15.28 -18.64 10.08
CA PHE A 230 14.28 -18.59 9.00
C PHE A 230 13.29 -17.45 9.19
N TYR A 231 12.82 -17.21 10.41
CA TYR A 231 11.94 -16.08 10.72
C TYR A 231 12.66 -14.74 10.52
N ARG A 232 13.90 -14.59 11.02
CA ARG A 232 14.69 -13.36 10.81
C ARG A 232 14.96 -13.11 9.33
N ALA A 233 15.28 -14.15 8.57
CA ALA A 233 15.49 -14.05 7.12
C ALA A 233 14.24 -13.54 6.39
N ILE A 234 13.01 -13.84 6.87
CA ILE A 234 11.79 -13.23 6.31
C ILE A 234 11.75 -11.73 6.57
N LEU A 235 12.05 -11.30 7.81
CA LEU A 235 12.10 -9.89 8.19
C LEU A 235 13.12 -9.12 7.34
N GLU A 236 14.32 -9.67 7.21
CA GLU A 236 15.42 -9.12 6.42
C GLU A 236 15.13 -9.16 4.92
N GLY A 237 14.53 -10.22 4.40
CA GLY A 237 14.12 -10.35 3.00
C GLY A 237 13.16 -9.26 2.54
N ILE A 238 12.20 -8.90 3.40
CA ILE A 238 11.29 -7.77 3.15
C ILE A 238 12.05 -6.44 3.22
N ALA A 239 12.98 -6.28 4.17
CA ALA A 239 13.81 -5.09 4.25
C ALA A 239 14.74 -4.93 3.03
N TYR A 240 15.25 -6.02 2.45
CA TYR A 240 16.05 -5.97 1.23
C TYR A 240 15.24 -5.49 0.01
N GLU A 241 13.97 -5.89 -0.11
CA GLU A 241 13.06 -5.32 -1.11
C GLU A 241 12.86 -3.81 -0.90
N TYR A 242 12.70 -3.36 0.34
CA TYR A 242 12.59 -1.93 0.65
C TYR A 242 13.88 -1.17 0.33
N ALA A 243 15.05 -1.74 0.63
CA ALA A 243 16.33 -1.15 0.24
C ALA A 243 16.44 -1.02 -1.29
N TYR A 244 15.96 -2.03 -2.03
CA TYR A 244 15.88 -1.98 -3.50
C TYR A 244 14.91 -0.89 -3.98
N TYR A 245 13.72 -0.79 -3.39
CA TYR A 245 12.74 0.25 -3.69
C TYR A 245 13.31 1.64 -3.41
N PHE A 246 13.95 1.83 -2.25
CA PHE A 246 14.54 3.10 -1.89
C PHE A 246 15.68 3.52 -2.83
N ALA A 247 16.49 2.56 -3.30
CA ALA A 247 17.53 2.83 -4.30
C ALA A 247 16.95 3.26 -5.66
N ILE A 248 15.80 2.74 -6.06
CA ILE A 248 15.09 3.18 -7.27
C ILE A 248 14.46 4.56 -7.05
N LEU A 249 13.79 4.77 -5.91
CA LEU A 249 13.17 6.05 -5.56
C LEU A 249 14.19 7.20 -5.61
N LYS A 250 15.38 7.01 -5.03
CA LYS A 250 16.48 8.00 -5.10
C LYS A 250 16.97 8.27 -6.53
N LYS A 251 16.81 7.34 -7.47
CA LYS A 251 17.16 7.56 -8.88
C LYS A 251 16.05 8.30 -9.64
N LEU A 252 14.79 8.06 -9.26
CA LEU A 252 13.64 8.75 -9.84
C LEU A 252 13.52 10.20 -9.33
N SER A 253 13.97 10.47 -8.10
CA SER A 253 13.94 11.79 -7.49
C SER A 253 15.27 12.14 -6.83
N PRO A 254 16.33 12.39 -7.62
CA PRO A 254 17.70 12.57 -7.12
C PRO A 254 17.89 13.82 -6.25
N ASP A 255 17.06 14.85 -6.45
CA ASP A 255 17.16 16.12 -5.73
C ASP A 255 16.40 16.12 -4.38
N LEU A 256 15.63 15.06 -4.09
CA LEU A 256 14.86 14.97 -2.86
C LEU A 256 15.66 14.31 -1.73
N SER A 257 15.61 14.94 -0.56
CA SER A 257 16.12 14.37 0.69
C SER A 257 15.02 13.62 1.42
N PHE A 258 15.18 12.30 1.56
CA PHE A 258 14.23 11.48 2.31
C PHE A 258 14.69 11.33 3.76
N GLN A 259 14.09 12.09 4.68
CA GLN A 259 14.58 12.20 6.07
C GLN A 259 13.75 11.42 7.09
N LYS A 260 12.48 11.16 6.79
CA LYS A 260 11.54 10.59 7.77
C LYS A 260 10.70 9.51 7.12
N VAL A 261 10.65 8.35 7.79
CA VAL A 261 9.70 7.30 7.48
C VAL A 261 8.65 7.20 8.57
N ARG A 262 7.39 7.15 8.18
CA ARG A 262 6.27 6.80 9.05
C ARG A 262 5.95 5.33 8.87
N VAL A 263 5.76 4.60 9.96
CA VAL A 263 5.41 3.17 9.91
C VAL A 263 4.00 2.97 10.44
N ILE A 264 3.15 2.34 9.65
CA ILE A 264 1.77 1.97 10.04
C ILE A 264 1.49 0.49 9.82
N GLY A 265 0.33 0.02 10.29
CA GLY A 265 -0.08 -1.37 10.19
C GLY A 265 0.41 -2.23 11.36
N GLY A 266 0.07 -3.53 11.34
CA GLY A 266 0.36 -4.44 12.45
C GLY A 266 1.85 -4.62 12.70
N GLY A 267 2.67 -4.60 11.65
CA GLY A 267 4.12 -4.73 11.76
C GLY A 267 4.81 -3.53 12.43
N ALA A 268 4.15 -2.37 12.51
CA ALA A 268 4.67 -1.20 13.22
C ALA A 268 4.91 -1.48 14.72
N ARG A 269 4.24 -2.49 15.28
CA ARG A 269 4.40 -2.92 16.68
C ARG A 269 5.65 -3.75 16.95
N SER A 270 6.44 -4.11 15.93
CA SER A 270 7.68 -4.89 16.09
C SER A 270 8.89 -3.95 16.08
N PRO A 271 9.53 -3.70 17.25
CA PRO A 271 10.74 -2.88 17.31
C PRO A 271 11.88 -3.46 16.48
N LEU A 272 12.09 -4.79 16.57
CA LEU A 272 13.09 -5.50 15.79
C LEU A 272 12.91 -5.29 14.29
N TRP A 273 11.69 -5.47 13.77
CA TRP A 273 11.48 -5.36 12.33
C TRP A 273 11.65 -3.94 11.83
N ASN A 274 11.17 -2.95 12.61
CA ASN A 274 11.39 -1.55 12.29
C ASN A 274 12.88 -1.20 12.27
N GLN A 275 13.66 -1.68 13.23
CA GLN A 275 15.11 -1.51 13.24
C GLN A 275 15.77 -2.13 12.00
N ILE A 276 15.36 -3.35 11.61
CA ILE A 276 15.89 -4.04 10.42
C ILE A 276 15.63 -3.23 9.14
N LYS A 277 14.46 -2.61 8.98
CA LYS A 277 14.12 -1.81 7.79
C LYS A 277 14.85 -0.45 7.74
N LEU A 278 15.38 0.02 8.87
CA LEU A 278 16.06 1.31 9.00
C LEU A 278 17.59 1.23 8.90
N MET A 279 18.16 0.02 8.87
CA MET A 279 19.59 -0.24 8.67
C MET A 279 19.92 -0.31 7.18
#